data_AF-A0A973QZS5-F1
#
_entry.id   AF-A0A973QZS5-F1
#
_cell.length_a   1.000
_cell.length_b   1.000
_cell.length_c   1.000
_cell.angle_alpha   90.00
_cell.angle_beta   90.00
_cell.angle_gamma   90.00
#
_symmetry.space_group_name_H-M   'P 1'
#
loop_
_entity.id
_entity.type
_entity.pdbx_description
1 polymer ?
#
loop_
_entity_poly.entity_id
_entity_poly.type
_entity_poly.pdbx_seq_one_letter_code
_entity_poly.pdbx_strand_id
1 'polypeptide(L)'
;MERRREQPAGLANALDARAAARLCRGEFEAAVDDLRECLDVVSTLGSPKDTAWCTHHLAWALLQAGGEPEADILMSRCLPVLERHAPWNQVAAALHTAGAVRLALGQLESAEALFGEVLRIVPEASFHALYPVEGLALVAAESGDTRRALLLYEASAQARRRLDTVSEAPWRRQVERTVTRISTRLPAAARNAALSGGRRLPADRLVAYALRTRSDDHHGATHTMEVVDDRPALTGREFMVAELVAEGLTNRQIAEHLGLSIHTVATHLDKVRDKLGLRSRTRIALWVAARTKAEDTSV
;
A
#
# COMPACT_ATOMS: atom_id res chain seq x y z
N MET A 1 0.99 -41.48 -1.40
CA MET A 1 1.12 -40.19 -2.12
C MET A 1 -0.25 -39.50 -2.33
N GLU A 2 -1.24 -39.66 -1.42
CA GLU A 2 -2.62 -39.15 -1.66
C GLU A 2 -3.03 -37.93 -0.82
N ARG A 3 -2.31 -37.55 0.24
CA ARG A 3 -2.73 -36.42 1.11
C ARG A 3 -2.38 -35.01 0.61
N ARG A 4 -1.73 -34.87 -0.56
CA ARG A 4 -1.34 -33.55 -1.12
C ARG A 4 -2.34 -32.97 -2.14
N ARG A 5 -3.39 -33.70 -2.52
CA ARG A 5 -4.35 -33.31 -3.56
C ARG A 5 -5.65 -32.65 -3.08
N GLU A 6 -5.88 -32.49 -1.77
CA GLU A 6 -7.23 -32.23 -1.25
C GLU A 6 -7.45 -30.89 -0.54
N GLN A 7 -6.59 -29.88 -0.74
CA GLN A 7 -6.89 -28.53 -0.24
C GLN A 7 -6.57 -27.46 -1.29
N PRO A 8 -7.49 -27.20 -2.24
CA PRO A 8 -7.31 -26.19 -3.27
C PRO A 8 -6.96 -24.80 -2.70
N ALA A 9 -7.57 -24.42 -1.57
CA ALA A 9 -7.21 -23.18 -0.87
C ALA A 9 -5.76 -23.17 -0.33
N GLY A 10 -5.26 -24.32 0.13
CA GLY A 10 -3.88 -24.46 0.60
C GLY A 10 -2.87 -24.33 -0.55
N LEU A 11 -3.20 -24.88 -1.72
CA LEU A 11 -2.39 -24.73 -2.93
C LEU A 11 -2.37 -23.27 -3.41
N ALA A 12 -3.53 -22.62 -3.50
CA ALA A 12 -3.62 -21.20 -3.86
C ALA A 12 -2.76 -20.31 -2.95
N ASN A 13 -2.88 -20.47 -1.63
CA ASN A 13 -2.06 -19.72 -0.67
C ASN A 13 -0.55 -19.98 -0.84
N ALA A 14 -0.15 -21.20 -1.18
CA ALA A 14 1.25 -21.54 -1.40
C ALA A 14 1.79 -20.94 -2.71
N LEU A 15 0.99 -20.93 -3.78
CA LEU A 15 1.33 -20.30 -5.06
C LEU A 15 1.46 -18.79 -4.89
N ASP A 16 0.51 -18.15 -4.22
CA ASP A 16 0.54 -16.70 -3.94
C ASP A 16 1.79 -16.30 -3.13
N ALA A 17 2.09 -17.04 -2.06
CA ALA A 17 3.30 -16.80 -1.26
C ALA A 17 4.60 -17.03 -2.05
N ARG A 18 4.63 -18.05 -2.94
CA ARG A 18 5.79 -18.30 -3.81
C ARG A 18 5.97 -17.17 -4.82
N ALA A 19 4.88 -16.68 -5.42
CA ALA A 19 4.88 -15.54 -6.33
C ALA A 19 5.40 -14.27 -5.65
N ALA A 20 4.93 -13.96 -4.44
CA ALA A 20 5.44 -12.83 -3.64
C ALA A 20 6.96 -12.93 -3.42
N ALA A 21 7.46 -14.11 -3.03
CA ALA A 21 8.89 -14.33 -2.84
C ALA A 21 9.70 -14.23 -4.16
N ARG A 22 9.10 -14.60 -5.30
CA ARG A 22 9.69 -14.45 -6.64
C ARG A 22 9.77 -12.98 -7.06
N LEU A 23 8.73 -12.19 -6.81
CA LEU A 23 8.71 -10.74 -7.04
C LEU A 23 9.84 -10.03 -6.27
N CYS A 24 10.06 -10.41 -5.01
CA CYS A 24 11.17 -9.87 -4.21
C CYS A 24 12.54 -10.19 -4.82
N ARG A 25 12.71 -11.38 -5.41
CA ARG A 25 13.94 -11.83 -6.07
C ARG A 25 14.11 -11.33 -7.51
N GLY A 26 13.10 -10.67 -8.07
CA GLY A 26 13.12 -10.23 -9.47
C GLY A 26 12.77 -11.30 -10.49
N GLU A 27 12.23 -12.44 -10.05
CA GLU A 27 11.80 -13.57 -10.90
C GLU A 27 10.37 -13.31 -11.42
N PHE A 28 10.20 -12.25 -12.22
CA PHE A 28 8.86 -11.72 -12.56
C PHE A 28 8.01 -12.68 -13.40
N GLU A 29 8.57 -13.25 -14.47
CA GLU A 29 7.85 -14.23 -15.32
C GLU A 29 7.38 -15.44 -14.51
N ALA A 30 8.26 -15.98 -13.67
CA ALA A 30 7.92 -17.10 -12.82
C ALA A 30 6.88 -16.73 -11.75
N ALA A 31 6.81 -15.47 -11.30
CA ALA A 31 5.74 -15.01 -10.42
C ALA A 31 4.39 -14.92 -11.17
N VAL A 32 4.41 -14.48 -12.43
CA VAL A 32 3.22 -14.47 -13.31
C VAL A 32 2.68 -15.89 -13.49
N ASP A 33 3.54 -16.87 -13.77
CA ASP A 33 3.14 -18.27 -13.91
C ASP A 33 2.47 -18.82 -12.65
N ASP A 34 3.06 -18.55 -11.47
CA ASP A 34 2.49 -18.96 -10.18
C ASP A 34 1.11 -18.33 -9.95
N LEU A 35 0.93 -17.07 -10.31
CA LEU A 35 -0.31 -16.34 -10.11
C LEU A 35 -1.40 -16.72 -11.11
N ARG A 36 -1.03 -17.12 -12.34
CA ARG A 36 -1.97 -17.73 -13.28
C ARG A 36 -2.46 -19.08 -12.76
N GLU A 37 -1.56 -19.95 -12.30
CA GLU A 37 -1.94 -21.22 -11.66
C GLU A 37 -2.80 -20.98 -10.41
N CYS A 38 -2.44 -19.98 -9.59
CA CYS A 38 -3.22 -19.60 -8.41
C CYS A 38 -4.64 -19.16 -8.80
N LEU A 39 -4.76 -18.33 -9.83
CA LEU A 39 -6.04 -17.83 -10.32
C LEU A 39 -6.93 -18.96 -10.84
N ASP A 40 -6.37 -19.94 -11.55
CA ASP A 40 -7.10 -21.13 -12.00
C ASP A 40 -7.67 -21.89 -10.80
N VAL A 41 -6.86 -22.13 -9.76
CA VAL A 41 -7.28 -22.80 -8.54
C VAL A 41 -8.36 -22.01 -7.80
N VAL A 42 -8.15 -20.71 -7.56
CA VAL A 42 -9.09 -19.85 -6.83
C VAL A 42 -10.42 -19.70 -7.57
N SER A 43 -10.41 -19.68 -8.91
CA SER A 43 -11.62 -19.61 -9.72
C SER A 43 -12.56 -20.82 -9.50
N THR A 44 -12.00 -21.99 -9.16
CA THR A 44 -12.82 -23.18 -8.82
C THR A 44 -13.50 -23.09 -7.46
N LEU A 45 -13.05 -22.20 -6.57
CA LEU A 45 -13.60 -22.03 -5.22
C LEU A 45 -14.89 -21.19 -5.20
N GLY A 46 -15.24 -20.53 -6.31
CA GLY A 46 -16.51 -19.82 -6.46
C GLY A 46 -16.67 -18.53 -5.64
N SER A 47 -15.57 -17.92 -5.18
CA SER A 47 -15.57 -16.65 -4.44
C SER A 47 -15.15 -15.49 -5.33
N PRO A 48 -16.08 -14.64 -5.82
CA PRO A 48 -15.76 -13.55 -6.74
C PRO A 48 -14.72 -12.58 -6.17
N LYS A 49 -14.79 -12.31 -4.86
CA LYS A 49 -13.84 -11.44 -4.16
C LYS A 49 -12.44 -12.06 -4.11
N ASP A 50 -12.31 -13.35 -3.81
CA ASP A 50 -10.99 -14.00 -3.75
C ASP A 50 -10.38 -14.16 -5.16
N THR A 51 -11.20 -14.44 -6.19
CA THR A 51 -10.77 -14.42 -7.59
C THR A 51 -10.32 -13.03 -8.03
N ALA A 52 -11.04 -11.98 -7.65
CA ALA A 52 -10.66 -10.61 -7.96
C ALA A 52 -9.37 -10.20 -7.25
N TRP A 53 -9.19 -10.64 -6.00
CA TRP A 53 -7.97 -10.40 -5.21
C TRP A 53 -6.74 -11.07 -5.83
N CYS A 54 -6.87 -12.34 -6.25
CA CYS A 54 -5.82 -13.04 -6.96
C CYS A 54 -5.51 -12.39 -8.32
N THR A 55 -6.55 -11.93 -9.04
CA THR A 55 -6.40 -11.20 -10.31
C THR A 55 -5.58 -9.91 -10.12
N HIS A 56 -5.80 -9.18 -9.01
CA HIS A 56 -5.02 -7.99 -8.66
C HIS A 56 -3.53 -8.33 -8.46
N HIS A 57 -3.21 -9.41 -7.75
CA HIS A 57 -1.81 -9.85 -7.58
C HIS A 57 -1.16 -10.20 -8.92
N LEU A 58 -1.89 -10.90 -9.80
CA LEU A 58 -1.43 -11.20 -11.15
C LEU A 58 -1.14 -9.93 -11.96
N ALA A 59 -2.01 -8.93 -11.90
CA ALA A 59 -1.80 -7.65 -12.56
C ALA A 59 -0.54 -6.92 -12.04
N TRP A 60 -0.30 -6.95 -10.73
CA TRP A 60 0.93 -6.41 -10.14
C TRP A 60 2.18 -7.14 -10.66
N ALA A 61 2.15 -8.47 -10.77
CA ALA A 61 3.26 -9.24 -11.31
C ALA A 61 3.49 -8.98 -12.81
N LEU A 62 2.42 -8.88 -13.59
CA LEU A 62 2.48 -8.53 -15.01
C LEU A 62 3.10 -7.15 -15.23
N LEU A 63 2.75 -6.15 -14.41
CA LEU A 63 3.39 -4.84 -14.45
C LEU A 63 4.92 -4.94 -14.30
N GLN A 64 5.41 -5.80 -13.42
CA GLN A 64 6.86 -5.97 -13.24
C GLN A 64 7.52 -6.75 -14.39
N ALA A 65 6.76 -7.58 -15.10
CA ALA A 65 7.19 -8.35 -16.27
C ALA A 65 7.06 -7.58 -17.60
N GLY A 66 6.55 -6.34 -17.61
CA GLY A 66 6.31 -5.58 -18.85
C GLY A 66 5.03 -5.99 -19.59
N GLY A 67 4.06 -6.53 -18.86
CA GLY A 67 2.73 -6.90 -19.34
C GLY A 67 1.66 -5.85 -19.03
N GLU A 68 1.98 -4.56 -19.13
CA GLU A 68 1.08 -3.46 -18.71
C GLU A 68 -0.29 -3.49 -19.40
N PRO A 69 -0.43 -3.77 -20.72
CA PRO A 69 -1.74 -3.83 -21.36
C PRO A 69 -2.63 -4.96 -20.83
N GLU A 70 -2.05 -6.13 -20.52
CA GLU A 70 -2.79 -7.25 -19.94
C GLU A 70 -3.18 -6.93 -18.49
N ALA A 71 -2.26 -6.39 -17.70
CA ALA A 71 -2.51 -5.96 -16.33
C ALA A 71 -3.67 -4.95 -16.27
N ASP A 72 -3.74 -4.03 -17.23
CA ASP A 72 -4.79 -3.00 -17.28
C ASP A 72 -6.19 -3.57 -17.51
N ILE A 73 -6.29 -4.55 -18.42
CA ILE A 73 -7.54 -5.28 -18.68
C ILE A 73 -7.97 -6.05 -17.42
N LEU A 74 -7.03 -6.72 -16.76
CA LEU A 74 -7.31 -7.46 -15.53
C LEU A 74 -7.80 -6.53 -14.42
N MET A 75 -7.11 -5.40 -14.19
CA MET A 75 -7.51 -4.42 -13.17
C MET A 75 -8.88 -3.82 -13.46
N SER A 76 -9.18 -3.48 -14.71
CA SER A 76 -10.49 -2.94 -15.11
C SER A 76 -11.64 -3.90 -14.83
N ARG A 77 -11.38 -5.21 -14.80
CA ARG A 77 -12.38 -6.25 -14.50
C ARG A 77 -12.49 -6.56 -13.01
N CYS A 78 -11.37 -6.62 -12.28
CA CYS A 78 -11.37 -7.05 -10.89
C CYS A 78 -11.66 -5.91 -9.90
N LEU A 79 -11.27 -4.67 -10.21
CA LEU A 79 -11.38 -3.54 -9.29
C LEU A 79 -12.83 -3.28 -8.85
N PRO A 80 -13.86 -3.25 -9.73
CA PRO A 80 -15.25 -3.04 -9.30
C PRO A 80 -15.80 -4.15 -8.39
N VAL A 81 -15.22 -5.36 -8.44
CA VAL A 81 -15.60 -6.45 -7.54
C VAL A 81 -14.99 -6.22 -6.15
N LEU A 82 -13.72 -5.79 -6.10
CA LEU A 82 -13.05 -5.47 -4.85
C LEU A 82 -13.70 -4.25 -4.17
N GLU A 83 -13.98 -3.18 -4.89
CA GLU A 83 -14.65 -1.98 -4.35
C GLU A 83 -15.99 -2.30 -3.67
N ARG A 84 -16.74 -3.29 -4.19
CA ARG A 84 -18.05 -3.69 -3.62
C ARG A 84 -17.96 -4.64 -2.43
N HIS A 85 -16.91 -5.45 -2.34
CA HIS A 85 -16.93 -6.64 -1.48
C HIS A 85 -15.69 -6.80 -0.58
N ALA A 86 -14.62 -6.07 -0.87
CA ALA A 86 -13.37 -6.16 -0.14
C ALA A 86 -13.27 -5.06 0.93
N PRO A 87 -12.52 -5.28 2.02
CA PRO A 87 -12.23 -4.22 2.98
C PRO A 87 -11.34 -3.14 2.35
N TRP A 88 -11.38 -1.93 2.92
CA TRP A 88 -10.71 -0.73 2.37
C TRP A 88 -9.22 -0.96 2.04
N ASN A 89 -8.50 -1.76 2.83
CA ASN A 89 -7.06 -2.02 2.63
C ASN A 89 -6.81 -2.83 1.34
N GLN A 90 -7.70 -3.77 1.02
CA GLN A 90 -7.63 -4.53 -0.24
C GLN A 90 -8.03 -3.63 -1.42
N VAL A 91 -9.04 -2.78 -1.23
CA VAL A 91 -9.42 -1.79 -2.26
C VAL A 91 -8.26 -0.81 -2.52
N ALA A 92 -7.62 -0.30 -1.47
CA ALA A 92 -6.46 0.59 -1.54
C ALA A 92 -5.28 -0.05 -2.28
N ALA A 93 -4.96 -1.30 -1.98
CA ALA A 93 -3.91 -2.05 -2.69
C ALA A 93 -4.25 -2.22 -4.19
N ALA A 94 -5.49 -2.57 -4.51
CA ALA A 94 -5.95 -2.73 -5.88
C ALA A 94 -5.96 -1.41 -6.66
N LEU A 95 -6.46 -0.33 -6.08
CA LEU A 95 -6.40 1.01 -6.65
C LEU A 95 -4.97 1.48 -6.90
N HIS A 96 -4.06 1.21 -5.95
CA HIS A 96 -2.64 1.49 -6.14
C HIS A 96 -2.06 0.73 -7.34
N THR A 97 -2.32 -0.57 -7.45
CA THR A 97 -1.86 -1.38 -8.60
C THR A 97 -2.44 -0.86 -9.91
N ALA A 98 -3.74 -0.53 -9.96
CA ALA A 98 -4.35 0.10 -11.12
C ALA A 98 -3.65 1.43 -11.46
N GLY A 99 -3.39 2.29 -10.48
CA GLY A 99 -2.70 3.56 -10.66
C GLY A 99 -1.28 3.37 -11.21
N ALA A 100 -0.54 2.39 -10.69
CA ALA A 100 0.80 2.04 -11.18
C ALA A 100 0.80 1.52 -12.62
N VAL A 101 -0.19 0.70 -12.99
CA VAL A 101 -0.39 0.24 -14.38
C VAL A 101 -0.71 1.42 -15.30
N ARG A 102 -1.66 2.29 -14.93
CA ARG A 102 -2.02 3.49 -15.70
C ARG A 102 -0.82 4.42 -15.89
N LEU A 103 0.00 4.60 -14.83
CA LEU A 103 1.22 5.38 -14.89
C LEU A 103 2.22 4.79 -15.90
N ALA A 104 2.43 3.47 -15.88
CA ALA A 104 3.35 2.79 -16.81
C ALA A 104 2.87 2.87 -18.27
N LEU A 105 1.56 2.90 -18.49
CA LEU A 105 0.94 3.16 -19.81
C LEU A 105 0.97 4.64 -20.23
N GLY A 106 1.53 5.54 -19.42
CA GLY A 106 1.58 6.98 -19.69
C GLY A 106 0.23 7.70 -19.50
N GLN A 107 -0.75 7.05 -18.89
CA GLN A 107 -2.09 7.58 -18.64
C GLN A 107 -2.11 8.37 -17.31
N LEU A 108 -1.40 9.50 -17.30
CA LEU A 108 -1.07 10.23 -16.07
C LEU A 108 -2.30 10.75 -15.31
N GLU A 109 -3.32 11.24 -15.99
CA GLU A 109 -4.55 11.73 -15.35
C GLU A 109 -5.31 10.61 -14.62
N SER A 110 -5.48 9.47 -15.28
CA SER A 110 -6.11 8.29 -14.67
C SER A 110 -5.28 7.76 -13.49
N ALA A 111 -3.95 7.76 -13.61
CA ALA A 111 -3.07 7.38 -12.51
C ALA A 111 -3.20 8.33 -11.31
N GLU A 112 -3.21 9.65 -11.54
CA GLU A 112 -3.41 10.66 -10.49
C GLU A 112 -4.75 10.46 -9.77
N ALA A 113 -5.82 10.21 -10.53
CA ALA A 113 -7.15 9.97 -9.97
C ALA A 113 -7.18 8.73 -9.07
N LEU A 114 -6.59 7.61 -9.52
CA LEU A 114 -6.54 6.35 -8.77
C LEU A 114 -5.71 6.48 -7.49
N PHE A 115 -4.51 7.08 -7.56
CA PHE A 115 -3.72 7.33 -6.35
C PHE A 115 -4.42 8.30 -5.39
N GLY A 116 -5.11 9.31 -5.91
CA GLY A 116 -5.93 10.22 -5.12
C GLY A 116 -7.07 9.49 -4.40
N GLU A 117 -7.70 8.51 -5.05
CA GLU A 117 -8.77 7.71 -4.44
C GLU A 117 -8.25 6.86 -3.28
N VAL A 118 -7.07 6.24 -3.42
CA VAL A 118 -6.42 5.55 -2.30
C VAL A 118 -6.29 6.49 -1.09
N LEU A 119 -5.81 7.72 -1.31
CA LEU A 119 -5.64 8.71 -0.25
C LEU A 119 -6.95 9.19 0.40
N ARG A 120 -8.10 9.01 -0.25
CA ARG A 120 -9.42 9.35 0.32
C ARG A 120 -10.00 8.23 1.18
N ILE A 121 -9.71 6.97 0.86
CA ILE A 121 -10.26 5.81 1.57
C ILE A 121 -9.35 5.27 2.67
N VAL A 122 -8.07 5.65 2.65
CA VAL A 122 -7.09 5.19 3.65
C VAL A 122 -7.30 5.96 4.97
N PRO A 123 -7.39 5.26 6.12
CA PRO A 123 -7.51 5.88 7.43
C PRO A 123 -6.36 6.85 7.73
N GLU A 124 -6.63 7.82 8.60
CA GLU A 124 -5.62 8.78 9.01
C GLU A 124 -4.41 8.07 9.63
N ALA A 125 -3.21 8.54 9.31
CA ALA A 125 -1.92 8.00 9.76
C ALA A 125 -1.59 6.55 9.31
N SER A 126 -2.42 5.92 8.47
CA SER A 126 -2.10 4.60 7.91
C SER A 126 -0.88 4.65 6.98
N PHE A 127 -0.01 3.65 7.07
CA PHE A 127 1.18 3.58 6.22
C PHE A 127 0.83 3.30 4.75
N HIS A 128 -0.37 2.81 4.45
CA HIS A 128 -0.84 2.59 3.09
C HIS A 128 -0.88 3.90 2.28
N ALA A 129 -0.98 5.06 2.94
CA ALA A 129 -0.94 6.37 2.30
C ALA A 129 0.42 6.69 1.63
N LEU A 130 1.52 6.02 2.02
CA LEU A 130 2.85 6.31 1.48
C LEU A 130 3.01 5.83 0.03
N TYR A 131 2.33 4.75 -0.33
CA TYR A 131 2.32 4.19 -1.68
C TYR A 131 1.73 5.15 -2.72
N PRO A 132 0.48 5.64 -2.60
CA PRO A 132 -0.08 6.61 -3.53
C PRO A 132 0.63 7.97 -3.47
N VAL A 133 1.20 8.40 -2.33
CA VAL A 133 2.04 9.62 -2.28
C VAL A 133 3.26 9.47 -3.18
N GLU A 134 3.91 8.31 -3.16
CA GLU A 134 5.00 8.00 -4.09
C GLU A 134 4.49 7.93 -5.53
N GLY A 135 3.32 7.33 -5.77
CA GLY A 135 2.69 7.28 -7.09
C GLY A 135 2.45 8.67 -7.66
N LEU A 136 1.92 9.59 -6.85
CA LEU A 136 1.73 11.00 -7.21
C LEU A 136 3.06 11.75 -7.41
N ALA A 137 4.12 11.35 -6.72
CA ALA A 137 5.46 11.87 -7.00
C ALA A 137 5.94 11.44 -8.39
N LEU A 138 5.67 10.19 -8.80
CA LEU A 138 5.99 9.71 -10.15
C LEU A 138 5.14 10.39 -11.22
N VAL A 139 3.83 10.54 -11.00
CA VAL A 139 2.96 11.32 -11.90
C VAL A 139 3.51 12.73 -12.07
N ALA A 140 3.82 13.42 -10.98
CA ALA A 140 4.39 14.77 -11.05
C ALA A 140 5.71 14.81 -11.82
N ALA A 141 6.56 13.78 -11.69
CA ALA A 141 7.81 13.68 -12.43
C ALA A 141 7.59 13.51 -13.94
N GLU A 142 6.63 12.69 -14.35
CA GLU A 142 6.29 12.47 -15.76
C GLU A 142 5.53 13.65 -16.38
N SER A 143 4.72 14.37 -15.59
CA SER A 143 4.06 15.62 -16.01
C SER A 143 4.99 16.85 -16.04
N GLY A 144 6.25 16.71 -15.63
CA GLY A 144 7.24 17.80 -15.63
C GLY A 144 7.29 18.67 -14.35
N ASP A 145 6.39 18.45 -13.39
CA ASP A 145 6.41 19.07 -12.05
C ASP A 145 7.44 18.39 -11.13
N THR A 146 8.68 18.44 -11.58
CA THR A 146 9.85 17.84 -10.93
C THR A 146 10.10 18.35 -9.52
N ARG A 147 9.70 19.59 -9.22
CA ARG A 147 9.80 20.17 -7.88
C ARG A 147 8.83 19.50 -6.92
N ARG A 148 7.55 19.34 -7.31
CA ARG A 148 6.56 18.60 -6.50
C ARG A 148 6.97 17.15 -6.34
N ALA A 149 7.45 16.50 -7.41
CA ALA A 149 7.92 15.13 -7.38
C ALA A 149 8.98 14.89 -6.28
N LEU A 150 10.04 15.72 -6.26
CA LEU A 150 11.10 15.60 -5.26
C LEU A 150 10.61 15.90 -3.83
N LEU A 151 9.68 16.83 -3.67
CA LEU A 151 9.11 17.18 -2.37
C LEU A 151 8.29 16.01 -1.80
N LEU A 152 7.36 15.46 -2.59
CA LEU A 152 6.54 14.31 -2.21
C LEU A 152 7.40 13.08 -1.90
N TYR A 153 8.40 12.81 -2.74
CA TYR A 153 9.35 11.73 -2.49
C TYR A 153 10.07 11.90 -1.15
N GLU A 154 10.67 13.06 -0.87
CA GLU A 154 11.41 13.27 0.38
C GLU A 154 10.49 13.23 1.60
N ALA A 155 9.26 13.72 1.49
CA ALA A 155 8.28 13.63 2.57
C ALA A 155 7.90 12.17 2.86
N SER A 156 7.60 11.38 1.83
CA SER A 156 7.34 9.94 1.98
C SER A 156 8.55 9.21 2.55
N ALA A 157 9.76 9.48 2.04
CA ALA A 157 10.99 8.84 2.51
C ALA A 157 11.25 9.08 4.00
N GLN A 158 10.92 10.27 4.52
CA GLN A 158 10.99 10.53 5.96
C GLN A 158 9.93 9.81 6.76
N ALA A 159 8.69 9.76 6.26
CA ALA A 159 7.63 9.01 6.91
C ALA A 159 8.01 7.53 7.01
N ARG A 160 8.53 6.94 5.93
CA ARG A 160 9.09 5.58 5.92
C ARG A 160 10.22 5.40 6.93
N ARG A 161 11.18 6.34 7.03
CA ARG A 161 12.26 6.30 8.03
C ARG A 161 11.73 6.32 9.47
N ARG A 162 10.73 7.16 9.77
CA ARG A 162 10.11 7.24 11.11
C ARG A 162 9.38 5.95 11.48
N LEU A 163 8.77 5.30 10.49
CA LEU A 163 8.07 4.04 10.66
C LEU A 163 8.98 2.81 10.58
N ASP A 164 10.29 3.00 10.35
CA ASP A 164 11.26 1.93 10.12
C ASP A 164 10.79 0.92 9.05
N THR A 165 10.31 1.43 7.92
CA THR A 165 9.77 0.62 6.84
C THR A 165 10.36 0.99 5.48
N VAL A 166 10.22 0.08 4.52
CA VAL A 166 10.59 0.26 3.13
C VAL A 166 9.46 -0.26 2.25
N SER A 167 9.25 0.33 1.08
CA SER A 167 8.35 -0.24 0.06
C SER A 167 8.93 -1.53 -0.53
N GLU A 168 8.09 -2.36 -1.14
CA GLU A 168 8.55 -3.53 -1.89
C GLU A 168 9.56 -3.15 -2.98
N ALA A 169 10.50 -4.07 -3.22
CA ALA A 169 11.67 -3.80 -4.04
C ALA A 169 11.36 -3.32 -5.47
N PRO A 170 10.36 -3.87 -6.20
CA PRO A 170 10.05 -3.39 -7.54
C PRO A 170 9.58 -1.94 -7.57
N TRP A 171 8.63 -1.57 -6.70
CA TRP A 171 8.14 -0.20 -6.56
C TRP A 171 9.23 0.77 -6.14
N ARG A 172 10.01 0.40 -5.10
CA ARG A 172 11.12 1.22 -4.61
C ARG A 172 12.12 1.55 -5.70
N ARG A 173 12.53 0.55 -6.49
CA ARG A 173 13.45 0.75 -7.62
C ARG A 173 12.89 1.70 -8.66
N GLN A 174 11.60 1.62 -8.96
CA GLN A 174 10.94 2.54 -9.89
C GLN A 174 11.01 3.98 -9.37
N VAL A 175 10.68 4.18 -8.09
CA VAL A 175 10.74 5.50 -7.45
C VAL A 175 12.16 6.07 -7.44
N GLU A 176 13.14 5.29 -6.98
CA GLU A 176 14.55 5.71 -6.91
C GLU A 176 15.13 6.05 -8.29
N ARG A 177 14.79 5.27 -9.33
CA ARG A 177 15.21 5.55 -10.72
C ARG A 177 14.64 6.89 -11.20
N THR A 178 13.35 7.14 -10.98
CA THR A 178 12.70 8.39 -11.37
C THR A 178 13.29 9.58 -10.63
N VAL A 179 13.47 9.48 -9.31
CA VAL A 179 14.09 10.52 -8.49
C VAL A 179 15.50 10.84 -8.95
N THR A 180 16.30 9.82 -9.25
CA THR A 180 17.66 9.99 -9.78
C THR A 180 17.62 10.74 -11.12
N ARG A 181 16.73 10.32 -12.03
CA ARG A 181 16.54 10.93 -13.36
C ARG A 181 16.14 12.41 -13.28
N ILE A 182 15.20 12.78 -12.42
CA ILE A 182 14.77 14.18 -12.29
C ILE A 182 15.79 15.02 -11.53
N SER A 183 16.52 14.43 -10.57
CA SER A 183 17.54 15.13 -9.77
C SER A 183 18.72 15.62 -10.60
N THR A 184 19.12 14.87 -11.63
CA THR A 184 20.23 15.25 -12.52
C THR A 184 19.85 16.38 -13.48
N ARG A 185 18.56 16.56 -13.76
CA ARG A 185 18.04 17.61 -14.67
C ARG A 185 17.76 18.93 -13.96
N LEU A 186 17.64 18.94 -12.62
CA LEU A 186 17.32 20.15 -11.86
C LEU A 186 18.57 20.92 -11.42
N PRO A 187 18.55 22.27 -11.50
CA PRO A 187 19.53 23.11 -10.83
C PRO A 187 19.62 22.76 -9.34
N ALA A 188 20.85 22.77 -8.80
CA ALA A 188 21.10 22.36 -7.42
C ALA A 188 20.26 23.13 -6.39
N ALA A 189 20.08 24.44 -6.58
CA ALA A 189 19.26 25.28 -5.71
C ALA A 189 17.78 24.83 -5.68
N ALA A 190 17.19 24.54 -6.84
CA ALA A 190 15.81 24.09 -6.95
C ALA A 190 15.60 22.70 -6.32
N ARG A 191 16.53 21.79 -6.57
CA ARG A 191 16.56 20.45 -5.95
C ARG A 191 16.68 20.54 -4.42
N ASN A 192 17.61 21.34 -3.90
CA ASN A 192 17.78 21.52 -2.45
C ASN A 192 16.55 22.15 -1.80
N ALA A 193 15.90 23.09 -2.47
CA ALA A 193 14.66 23.70 -2.00
C ALA A 193 13.51 22.70 -1.94
N ALA A 194 13.34 21.86 -2.97
CA ALA A 194 12.31 20.81 -2.99
C ALA A 194 12.49 19.79 -1.86
N LEU A 195 13.70 19.25 -1.72
CA LEU A 195 14.05 18.29 -0.67
C LEU A 195 13.89 18.92 0.73
N SER A 196 14.28 20.18 0.90
CA SER A 196 14.08 20.88 2.18
C SER A 196 12.60 21.21 2.45
N GLY A 197 11.79 21.35 1.41
CA GLY A 197 10.33 21.41 1.51
C GLY A 197 9.77 20.09 2.03
N GLY A 198 10.17 18.97 1.44
CA GLY A 198 9.72 17.64 1.87
C GLY A 198 10.14 17.32 3.30
N ARG A 199 11.35 17.73 3.71
CA ARG A 199 11.85 17.67 5.10
C ARG A 199 11.02 18.42 6.13
N ARG A 200 10.38 19.50 5.71
CA ARG A 200 9.59 20.33 6.60
C ARG A 200 8.09 20.05 6.52
N LEU A 201 7.64 19.23 5.57
CA LEU A 201 6.24 18.89 5.43
C LEU A 201 5.80 18.02 6.63
N PRO A 202 4.85 18.50 7.45
CA PRO A 202 4.30 17.72 8.56
C PRO A 202 3.61 16.46 8.05
N ALA A 203 3.65 15.37 8.83
CA ALA A 203 3.11 14.08 8.41
C ALA A 203 1.59 14.11 8.24
N ASP A 204 0.88 14.80 9.13
CA ASP A 204 -0.55 15.10 9.10
C ASP A 204 -0.97 15.90 7.86
N ARG A 205 -0.06 16.70 7.28
CA ARG A 205 -0.33 17.48 6.06
C ARG A 205 0.10 16.80 4.77
N LEU A 206 0.75 15.64 4.84
CA LEU A 206 1.29 14.95 3.67
C LEU A 206 0.18 14.57 2.69
N VAL A 207 -0.91 13.99 3.19
CA VAL A 207 -2.06 13.55 2.37
C VAL A 207 -2.74 14.75 1.70
N ALA A 208 -3.07 15.79 2.48
CA ALA A 208 -3.68 17.01 1.94
C ALA A 208 -2.81 17.69 0.87
N TYR A 209 -1.50 17.78 1.11
CA TYR A 209 -0.56 18.30 0.12
C TYR A 209 -0.50 17.43 -1.14
N ALA A 210 -0.46 16.10 -0.98
CA ALA A 210 -0.43 15.16 -2.10
C ALA A 210 -1.69 15.26 -2.98
N LEU A 211 -2.87 15.38 -2.37
CA LEU A 211 -4.15 15.59 -3.04
C LEU A 211 -4.31 16.98 -3.68
N ARG A 212 -3.37 17.91 -3.45
CA ARG A 212 -3.50 19.32 -3.84
C ARG A 212 -4.78 19.98 -3.31
N THR A 213 -5.28 19.52 -2.15
CA THR A 213 -6.39 20.19 -1.47
C THR A 213 -5.93 21.59 -1.10
N ARG A 214 -6.64 22.62 -1.60
CA ARG A 214 -6.29 24.01 -1.30
C ARG A 214 -6.43 24.23 0.21
N SER A 215 -5.47 24.92 0.82
CA SER A 215 -5.49 25.31 2.23
C SER A 215 -6.74 26.13 2.66
N ASP A 216 -7.58 26.54 1.70
CA ASP A 216 -8.77 27.35 1.91
C ASP A 216 -9.98 26.51 2.41
N ASP A 217 -9.99 25.18 2.15
CA ASP A 217 -11.07 24.27 2.56
C ASP A 217 -10.95 23.80 4.02
N HIS A 218 -10.09 24.42 4.82
CA HIS A 218 -9.95 24.15 6.27
C HIS A 218 -10.57 25.23 7.17
N HIS A 219 -11.41 26.13 6.62
CA HIS A 219 -12.27 27.00 7.44
C HIS A 219 -13.58 26.30 7.82
N GLY A 220 -13.51 25.31 8.72
CA GLY A 220 -14.73 24.66 9.21
C GLY A 220 -14.60 23.64 10.34
N ALA A 221 -13.42 23.09 10.62
CA ALA A 221 -13.25 22.19 11.76
C ALA A 221 -12.52 22.94 12.88
N THR A 222 -13.30 23.63 13.71
CA THR A 222 -12.89 23.93 15.08
C THR A 222 -12.43 22.60 15.69
N HIS A 223 -11.16 22.54 16.08
CA HIS A 223 -10.59 21.41 16.78
C HIS A 223 -11.27 21.34 18.16
N THR A 224 -12.46 20.74 18.21
CA THR A 224 -13.00 20.21 19.46
C THR A 224 -12.05 19.12 19.89
N MET A 225 -11.34 19.39 20.98
CA MET A 225 -10.65 18.38 21.78
C MET A 225 -11.66 17.27 22.13
N GLU A 226 -11.75 16.25 21.29
CA GLU A 226 -12.52 15.05 21.58
C GLU A 226 -11.63 14.05 22.32
N VAL A 227 -12.14 13.72 23.51
CA VAL A 227 -11.82 12.63 24.43
C VAL A 227 -10.58 11.82 24.07
N VAL A 228 -9.50 12.05 24.82
CA VAL A 228 -8.33 11.18 24.86
C VAL A 228 -8.79 9.78 25.27
N ASP A 229 -8.81 8.86 24.31
CA ASP A 229 -8.90 7.43 24.57
C ASP A 229 -7.69 7.06 25.45
N ASP A 230 -7.94 6.75 26.72
CA ASP A 230 -6.95 6.50 27.78
C ASP A 230 -6.15 5.19 27.59
N ARG A 231 -6.18 4.64 26.36
CA ARG A 231 -5.42 3.46 25.95
C ARG A 231 -4.09 3.91 25.32
N PRO A 232 -2.96 3.30 25.69
CA PRO A 232 -1.66 3.71 25.16
C PRO A 232 -1.65 3.61 23.64
N ALA A 233 -1.45 4.75 22.97
CA ALA A 233 -1.35 4.81 21.52
C ALA A 233 -0.23 3.88 21.04
N LEU A 234 -0.55 3.02 20.08
CA LEU A 234 0.45 2.21 19.40
C LEU A 234 1.47 3.14 18.74
N THR A 235 2.75 2.77 18.81
CA THR A 235 3.78 3.40 17.97
C THR A 235 3.45 3.13 16.51
N GLY A 236 3.93 3.98 15.59
CA GLY A 236 3.67 3.78 14.15
C GLY A 236 4.08 2.38 13.65
N ARG A 237 5.15 1.79 14.21
CA ARG A 237 5.56 0.43 13.86
C ARG A 237 4.63 -0.64 14.40
N GLU A 238 4.17 -0.49 15.64
CA GLU A 238 3.18 -1.39 16.24
C GLU A 238 1.83 -1.31 15.52
N PHE A 239 1.41 -0.11 15.14
CA PHE A 239 0.18 0.12 14.37
C PHE A 239 0.27 -0.52 12.99
N MET A 240 1.37 -0.32 12.25
CA MET A 240 1.62 -0.97 10.96
C MET A 240 1.58 -2.49 11.05
N VAL A 241 2.19 -3.08 12.08
CA VAL A 241 2.10 -4.54 12.30
C VAL A 241 0.67 -4.96 12.62
N ALA A 242 -0.10 -4.16 13.38
CA ALA A 242 -1.50 -4.42 13.65
C ALA A 242 -2.38 -4.31 12.38
N GLU A 243 -2.11 -3.34 11.51
CA GLU A 243 -2.76 -3.20 10.20
C GLU A 243 -2.52 -4.44 9.34
N LEU A 244 -1.26 -4.83 9.11
CA LEU A 244 -0.94 -6.06 8.35
C LEU A 244 -1.53 -7.33 8.99
N VAL A 245 -1.71 -7.33 10.32
CA VAL A 245 -2.42 -8.41 11.01
C VAL A 245 -3.90 -8.46 10.63
N ALA A 246 -4.54 -7.29 10.55
CA ALA A 246 -5.93 -7.14 10.12
C ALA A 246 -6.14 -7.55 8.65
N GLU A 247 -5.11 -7.39 7.82
CA GLU A 247 -5.08 -7.92 6.45
C GLU A 247 -4.95 -9.44 6.36
N GLY A 248 -4.68 -10.11 7.49
CA GLY A 248 -4.56 -11.56 7.58
C GLY A 248 -3.14 -12.11 7.37
N LEU A 249 -2.13 -11.25 7.19
CA LEU A 249 -0.75 -11.70 6.90
C LEU A 249 -0.10 -12.40 8.10
N THR A 250 0.41 -13.61 7.91
CA THR A 250 1.18 -14.33 8.94
C THR A 250 2.44 -13.56 9.35
N ASN A 251 3.02 -13.84 10.53
CA ASN A 251 4.25 -13.17 10.97
C ASN A 251 5.40 -13.32 9.95
N ARG A 252 5.43 -14.42 9.21
CA ARG A 252 6.38 -14.64 8.13
C ARG A 252 6.14 -13.68 6.97
N GLN A 253 4.90 -13.58 6.49
CA GLN A 253 4.54 -12.65 5.42
C GLN A 253 4.76 -11.20 5.84
N ILE A 254 4.44 -10.83 7.08
CA ILE A 254 4.71 -9.49 7.63
C ILE A 254 6.21 -9.22 7.67
N ALA A 255 7.02 -10.19 8.11
CA ALA A 255 8.47 -10.05 8.16
C ALA A 255 9.07 -9.83 6.77
N GLU A 256 8.61 -10.60 5.78
CA GLU A 256 8.98 -10.44 4.38
C GLU A 256 8.53 -9.08 3.83
N HIS A 257 7.30 -8.65 4.12
CA HIS A 257 6.73 -7.37 3.68
C HIS A 257 7.48 -6.16 4.26
N LEU A 258 7.85 -6.22 5.54
CA LEU A 258 8.49 -5.11 6.26
C LEU A 258 10.02 -5.15 6.25
N GLY A 259 10.63 -6.16 5.64
CA GLY A 259 12.09 -6.37 5.68
C GLY A 259 12.62 -6.65 7.09
N LEU A 260 11.81 -7.29 7.95
CA LEU A 260 12.14 -7.62 9.33
C LEU A 260 12.42 -9.11 9.52
N SER A 261 12.94 -9.47 10.70
CA SER A 261 12.91 -10.86 11.15
C SER A 261 11.52 -11.25 11.67
N ILE A 262 11.15 -12.53 11.54
CA ILE A 262 9.92 -13.09 12.12
C ILE A 262 9.85 -12.85 13.63
N HIS A 263 11.00 -12.93 14.31
CA HIS A 263 11.11 -12.65 15.74
C HIS A 263 10.80 -11.18 16.06
N THR A 264 11.31 -10.24 15.27
CA THR A 264 11.02 -8.80 15.43
C THR A 264 9.53 -8.53 15.29
N VAL A 265 8.86 -9.14 14.31
CA VAL A 265 7.40 -9.04 14.13
C VAL A 265 6.64 -9.59 15.34
N ALA A 266 7.08 -10.75 15.88
CA ALA A 266 6.48 -11.32 17.08
C ALA A 266 6.61 -10.37 18.28
N THR A 267 7.79 -9.77 18.47
CA THR A 267 8.03 -8.78 19.53
C THR A 267 7.14 -7.54 19.39
N HIS A 268 6.92 -7.04 18.17
CA HIS A 268 5.97 -5.94 17.95
C HIS A 268 4.53 -6.36 18.28
N LEU A 269 4.12 -7.57 17.89
CA LEU A 269 2.80 -8.10 18.21
C LEU A 269 2.58 -8.27 19.72
N ASP A 270 3.59 -8.68 20.48
CA ASP A 270 3.48 -8.80 21.93
C ASP A 270 3.30 -7.41 22.57
N LYS A 271 4.06 -6.41 22.14
CA LYS A 271 3.86 -5.01 22.58
C LYS A 271 2.46 -4.47 22.22
N VAL A 272 1.95 -4.80 21.03
CA VAL A 272 0.58 -4.45 20.63
C VAL A 272 -0.45 -5.07 21.57
N ARG A 273 -0.30 -6.36 21.90
CA ARG A 273 -1.19 -7.07 22.83
C ARG A 273 -1.17 -6.45 24.22
N ASP A 274 0.03 -6.15 24.73
CA ASP A 274 0.22 -5.55 26.04
C ASP A 274 -0.41 -4.16 26.12
N LYS A 275 -0.17 -3.30 25.11
CA LYS A 275 -0.72 -1.95 25.05
C LYS A 275 -2.23 -1.92 24.88
N LEU A 276 -2.78 -2.79 24.04
CA LEU A 276 -4.23 -2.80 23.77
C LEU A 276 -5.03 -3.68 24.76
N GLY A 277 -4.35 -4.43 25.64
CA GLY A 277 -4.99 -5.42 26.51
C GLY A 277 -5.66 -6.58 25.75
N LEU A 278 -5.18 -6.87 24.53
CA LEU A 278 -5.80 -7.85 23.63
C LEU A 278 -5.04 -9.19 23.69
N ARG A 279 -5.79 -10.28 23.83
CA ARG A 279 -5.21 -11.62 24.00
C ARG A 279 -5.10 -12.44 22.71
N SER A 280 -5.64 -11.96 21.60
CA SER A 280 -5.63 -12.72 20.34
C SER A 280 -5.38 -11.84 19.14
N ARG A 281 -4.74 -12.46 18.15
CA ARG A 281 -4.49 -11.88 16.83
C ARG A 281 -5.79 -11.43 16.15
N THR A 282 -6.86 -12.23 16.29
CA THR A 282 -8.20 -11.88 15.79
C THR A 282 -8.75 -10.62 16.44
N ARG A 283 -8.53 -10.42 17.75
CA ARG A 283 -8.95 -9.19 18.43
C ARG A 283 -8.18 -7.96 17.95
N ILE A 284 -6.90 -8.11 17.63
CA ILE A 284 -6.10 -7.02 17.02
C ILE A 284 -6.70 -6.65 15.65
N ALA A 285 -7.00 -7.64 14.81
CA ALA A 285 -7.64 -7.41 13.52
C ALA A 285 -9.00 -6.69 13.64
N LEU A 286 -9.83 -7.12 14.58
CA LEU A 286 -11.11 -6.47 14.87
C LEU A 286 -10.94 -5.04 15.42
N TRP A 287 -9.92 -4.80 16.23
CA TRP A 287 -9.62 -3.48 16.76
C TRP A 287 -9.23 -2.49 15.64
N VAL A 288 -8.40 -2.91 14.68
CA VAL A 288 -8.06 -2.09 13.50
C VAL A 288 -9.32 -1.81 12.67
N ALA A 289 -10.13 -2.83 12.39
CA ALA A 289 -11.36 -2.68 11.60
C ALA A 289 -12.44 -1.82 12.29
N ALA A 290 -12.43 -1.75 13.62
CA ALA A 290 -13.34 -0.89 14.37
C ALA A 290 -12.97 0.59 14.26
N ARG A 291 -11.68 0.91 14.14
CA ARG A 291 -11.21 2.29 13.94
C ARG A 291 -11.62 2.85 12.60
N THR A 292 -11.57 2.02 11.55
CA THR A 292 -11.96 2.43 10.19
C THR A 292 -13.46 2.71 10.11
N LYS A 293 -14.31 2.02 10.89
CA LYS A 293 -15.76 2.28 10.94
C LYS A 293 -16.15 3.47 11.81
N ALA A 294 -15.39 3.74 12.88
CA ALA A 294 -15.64 4.89 13.74
C ALA A 294 -15.39 6.22 12.99
N GLU A 295 -14.49 6.20 12.01
CA GLU A 295 -14.19 7.34 11.14
C GLU A 295 -15.28 7.57 10.07
N ASP A 296 -15.94 6.51 9.58
CA ASP A 296 -17.08 6.60 8.64
C ASP A 296 -18.40 7.11 9.25
N THR A 297 -18.56 7.05 10.59
CA THR A 297 -19.83 7.37 11.28
C THR A 297 -19.89 8.83 11.78
N SER A 298 -18.83 9.62 11.55
CA SER A 298 -18.71 11.01 12.01
C SER A 298 -18.96 12.05 10.90
N VAL A 299 -19.71 11.71 9.86
CA VAL A 299 -20.15 12.62 8.77
C VAL A 299 -21.63 12.95 8.90
#